data_AF-A0A9W7FXD0-F1
#
_entry.id   AF-A0A9W7FXD0-F1
#
_cell.length_a   1.000
_cell.length_b   1.000
_cell.length_c   1.000
_cell.angle_alpha   90.00
_cell.angle_beta   90.00
_cell.angle_gamma   90.00
#
_symmetry.space_group_name_H-M   'P 1'
#
loop_
_entity.id
_entity.type
_entity.pdbx_description
1 polymer ?
#
loop_
_entity_poly.entity_id
_entity_poly.type
_entity_poly.pdbx_seq_one_letter_code
_entity_poly.pdbx_strand_id
1 'polypeptide(L)'
;MGFCLTPFKAGKPDVKLDAKAEALLSSGSPYKTQIKSGSRGRGLVVQDVAAPHDVVWSRILDFDHYTSMVPRTVLSENYSVRGGREKEIKTRMKLSVVVTQMEFFIRHVHYPSKNSLTWTLDYDRKSDIDDSCGF
;
A
#
# COMPACT_ATOMS: atom_id res chain seq x y z
N MET A 1 -17.79 16.42 10.01
CA MET A 1 -17.24 16.05 8.68
C MET A 1 -15.79 15.64 8.92
N GLY A 2 -15.52 14.34 9.02
CA GLY A 2 -14.17 13.83 9.31
C GLY A 2 -13.22 14.11 8.15
N PHE A 3 -11.98 14.48 8.45
CA PHE A 3 -10.97 14.83 7.45
C PHE A 3 -10.52 13.59 6.69
N CYS A 4 -11.06 13.37 5.49
CA CYS A 4 -10.51 12.41 4.54
C CYS A 4 -9.21 12.96 3.94
N LEU A 5 -8.12 12.20 3.99
CA LEU A 5 -6.88 12.43 3.28
C LEU A 5 -7.19 12.48 1.78
N THR A 6 -6.54 13.39 1.08
CA THR A 6 -6.68 13.49 -0.37
C THR A 6 -6.07 12.24 -1.00
N PRO A 7 -6.84 11.44 -1.76
CA PRO A 7 -6.31 10.24 -2.41
C PRO A 7 -5.21 10.59 -3.42
N PHE A 8 -4.23 9.70 -3.55
CA PHE A 8 -3.15 9.85 -4.53
C PHE A 8 -3.65 9.63 -5.96
N LYS A 9 -3.02 10.33 -6.91
CA LYS A 9 -3.24 10.12 -8.34
C LYS A 9 -2.37 8.96 -8.82
N ALA A 10 -2.98 8.05 -9.57
CA ALA A 10 -2.26 6.94 -10.19
C ALA A 10 -1.24 7.42 -11.23
N GLY A 11 -0.12 6.71 -11.31
CA GLY A 11 1.00 7.00 -12.20
C GLY A 11 2.34 6.97 -11.48
N LYS A 12 3.39 7.41 -12.16
CA LYS A 12 4.72 7.53 -11.57
C LYS A 12 4.66 8.49 -10.38
N PRO A 13 5.06 8.07 -9.18
CA PRO A 13 5.03 8.94 -8.02
C PRO A 13 6.13 10.00 -8.11
N ASP A 14 5.83 11.20 -7.63
CA ASP A 14 6.81 12.28 -7.49
C ASP A 14 7.66 12.03 -6.24
N VAL A 15 8.71 11.23 -6.43
CA VAL A 15 9.69 10.86 -5.41
C VAL A 15 11.05 11.34 -5.86
N LYS A 16 11.66 12.21 -5.06
CA LYS A 16 13.06 12.64 -5.24
C LYS A 16 13.95 11.80 -4.35
N LEU A 17 14.89 11.08 -4.96
CA LEU A 17 15.91 10.32 -4.27
C LEU A 17 17.17 11.19 -4.17
N ASP A 18 17.74 11.27 -2.98
CA ASP A 18 19.04 11.90 -2.77
C ASP A 18 20.16 10.86 -2.93
N ALA A 19 21.42 11.31 -2.93
CA ALA A 19 22.58 10.44 -3.08
C ALA A 19 22.64 9.33 -2.01
N LYS A 20 22.09 9.57 -0.82
CA LYS A 20 22.03 8.56 0.24
C LYS A 20 21.01 7.47 -0.09
N ALA A 21 19.85 7.84 -0.62
CA ALA A 21 18.83 6.91 -1.08
C ALA A 21 19.37 6.05 -2.24
N GLU A 22 20.03 6.68 -3.22
CA GLU A 22 20.63 5.96 -4.37
C GLU A 22 21.71 4.97 -3.93
N ALA A 23 22.57 5.34 -2.98
CA ALA A 23 23.59 4.45 -2.45
C ALA A 23 22.98 3.23 -1.70
N LEU A 24 21.92 3.46 -0.92
CA LEU A 24 21.20 2.37 -0.25
C LEU A 24 20.58 1.40 -1.25
N LEU A 25 19.87 1.93 -2.25
CA LEU A 25 19.23 1.13 -3.29
C LEU A 25 20.26 0.32 -4.09
N SER A 26 21.37 0.95 -4.47
CA SER A 26 22.48 0.28 -5.16
C SER A 26 23.12 -0.85 -4.35
N SER A 27 23.03 -0.81 -3.01
CA SER A 27 23.48 -1.90 -2.13
C SER A 27 22.47 -3.05 -2.00
N GLY A 28 21.30 -2.93 -2.66
CA GLY A 28 20.17 -3.86 -2.54
C GLY A 28 19.27 -3.59 -1.32
N SER A 29 19.58 -2.56 -0.52
CA SER A 29 18.81 -2.21 0.68
C SER A 29 17.65 -1.26 0.37
N PRO A 30 16.50 -1.42 1.04
CA PRO A 30 15.37 -0.51 0.86
C PRO A 30 15.68 0.87 1.44
N TYR A 31 15.36 1.93 0.68
CA TYR A 31 15.30 3.28 1.22
C TYR A 31 13.97 3.47 1.94
N LYS A 32 14.01 3.96 3.18
CA LYS A 32 12.83 4.21 4.02
C LYS A 32 12.92 5.62 4.60
N THR A 33 11.86 6.40 4.46
CA THR A 33 11.76 7.72 5.07
C THR A 33 10.34 7.98 5.57
N GLN A 34 10.22 8.88 6.54
CA GLN A 34 8.94 9.29 7.09
C GLN A 34 8.90 10.82 7.17
N ILE A 35 7.83 11.40 6.65
CA ILE A 35 7.54 12.82 6.78
C ILE A 35 6.38 12.94 7.77
N LYS A 36 6.64 13.56 8.92
CA LYS A 36 5.59 13.91 9.88
C LYS A 36 5.16 15.36 9.64
N SER A 37 3.86 15.59 9.53
CA SER A 37 3.28 16.92 9.39
C SER A 37 2.08 17.05 10.34
N GLY A 38 2.30 17.70 11.48
CA GLY A 38 1.31 17.80 12.54
C GLY A 38 0.87 16.42 13.06
N SER A 39 -0.44 16.15 13.01
CA SER A 39 -1.05 14.86 13.36
C SER A 39 -0.99 13.81 12.24
N ARG A 40 -0.44 14.14 11.07
CA ARG A 40 -0.34 13.24 9.91
C ARG A 40 1.08 12.71 9.75
N GLY A 41 1.20 11.49 9.25
CA GLY A 41 2.46 10.88 8.86
C GLY A 41 2.37 10.31 7.45
N ARG A 42 3.41 10.52 6.66
CA ARG A 42 3.61 9.84 5.37
C ARG A 42 4.87 9.00 5.46
N GLY A 43 4.74 7.69 5.27
CA GLY A 43 5.87 6.81 5.01
C GLY A 43 6.16 6.76 3.51
N LEU A 44 7.43 6.62 3.14
CA LEU A 44 7.86 6.28 1.80
C LEU A 44 8.90 5.15 1.90
N VAL A 45 8.68 4.10 1.13
CA VAL A 45 9.62 3.00 0.96
C VAL A 45 9.90 2.83 -0.53
N VAL A 46 11.17 2.75 -0.90
CA VAL A 46 11.61 2.45 -2.27
C VAL A 46 12.55 1.25 -2.21
N GLN A 47 12.36 0.32 -3.13
CA GLN A 47 13.16 -0.90 -3.26
C GLN A 47 13.31 -1.23 -4.73
N ASP A 48 14.55 -1.45 -5.17
CA ASP A 48 14.81 -2.03 -6.47
C ASP A 48 14.51 -3.53 -6.42
N VAL A 49 13.74 -4.00 -7.41
CA VAL A 49 13.39 -5.42 -7.55
C VAL A 49 13.86 -5.89 -8.92
N ALA A 50 14.85 -6.78 -8.91
CA ALA A 50 15.38 -7.39 -10.13
C ALA A 50 14.45 -8.51 -10.64
N ALA A 51 13.23 -8.14 -11.05
CA ALA A 51 12.24 -9.06 -11.62
C ALA A 51 11.40 -8.36 -12.70
N PRO A 52 10.82 -9.12 -13.64
CA PRO A 52 9.84 -8.59 -14.58
C PRO A 52 8.64 -7.92 -13.88
N HIS A 53 8.10 -6.87 -14.47
CA HIS A 53 7.02 -6.08 -13.87
C HIS A 53 5.77 -6.91 -13.56
N ASP A 54 5.40 -7.83 -14.44
CA ASP A 54 4.28 -8.74 -14.27
C ASP A 54 4.47 -9.67 -13.07
N VAL A 55 5.69 -10.15 -12.84
CA VAL A 55 6.03 -10.94 -11.64
C VAL A 55 5.86 -10.09 -10.39
N VAL A 56 6.36 -8.85 -10.37
CA VAL A 56 6.20 -7.94 -9.23
C VAL A 56 4.72 -7.65 -8.95
N TRP A 57 3.94 -7.29 -9.97
CA TRP A 57 2.51 -7.03 -9.83
C TRP A 57 1.74 -8.27 -9.40
N SER A 58 2.12 -9.47 -9.87
CA SER A 58 1.48 -10.72 -9.45
C SER A 58 1.60 -10.93 -7.94
N ARG A 59 2.68 -10.49 -7.30
CA ARG A 59 2.89 -10.60 -5.85
C ARG A 59 2.19 -9.48 -5.08
N ILE A 60 2.27 -8.24 -5.57
CA ILE A 60 1.59 -7.10 -4.95
C ILE A 60 0.07 -7.28 -4.94
N LEU A 61 -0.51 -7.86 -6.00
CA LEU A 61 -1.96 -8.02 -6.13
C LEU A 61 -2.49 -9.29 -5.46
N ASP A 62 -1.63 -10.15 -4.93
CA ASP A 62 -1.97 -11.42 -4.30
C ASP A 62 -2.35 -11.25 -2.82
N PHE A 63 -3.27 -10.31 -2.57
CA PHE A 63 -3.68 -9.90 -1.23
C PHE A 63 -4.17 -11.07 -0.36
N ASP A 64 -4.83 -12.08 -0.94
CA ASP A 64 -5.32 -13.25 -0.19
C ASP A 64 -4.20 -14.07 0.46
N HIS A 65 -2.97 -13.96 -0.05
CA HIS A 65 -1.81 -14.68 0.48
C HIS A 65 -0.88 -13.78 1.34
N TYR A 66 -1.28 -12.54 1.64
CA TYR A 66 -0.45 -11.62 2.43
C TYR A 66 -0.12 -12.12 3.83
N THR A 67 -0.95 -12.99 4.42
CA THR A 67 -0.65 -13.65 5.71
C THR A 67 0.65 -14.47 5.68
N SER A 68 1.04 -14.97 4.50
CA SER A 68 2.28 -15.71 4.28
C SER A 68 3.46 -14.84 3.80
N MET A 69 3.18 -13.66 3.25
CA MET A 69 4.19 -12.80 2.60
C MET A 69 4.57 -11.57 3.44
N VAL A 70 3.64 -11.03 4.21
CA VAL A 70 3.81 -9.77 4.93
C VAL A 70 3.81 -10.04 6.44
N PRO A 71 4.93 -9.82 7.13
CA PRO A 71 5.05 -10.06 8.57
C PRO A 71 3.93 -9.39 9.37
N ARG A 72 3.43 -10.11 10.39
CA ARG A 72 2.36 -9.66 11.32
C ARG A 72 0.97 -9.52 10.70
N THR A 73 0.78 -9.88 9.44
CA THR A 73 -0.57 -9.99 8.85
C THR A 73 -1.22 -11.28 9.33
N VAL A 74 -2.31 -11.18 10.10
CA VAL A 74 -3.04 -12.35 10.62
C VAL A 74 -4.29 -12.68 9.80
N LEU A 75 -4.80 -11.72 9.03
CA LEU A 75 -5.86 -11.93 8.05
C LEU A 75 -5.66 -10.97 6.88
N SER A 76 -5.87 -11.47 5.67
CA SER A 76 -5.95 -10.66 4.45
C SER A 76 -6.85 -11.39 3.46
N GLU A 77 -8.03 -10.84 3.20
CA GLU A 77 -9.06 -11.50 2.38
C GLU A 77 -9.76 -10.48 1.49
N ASN A 78 -9.80 -10.76 0.20
CA ASN A 78 -10.54 -9.99 -0.78
C ASN A 78 -12.04 -10.31 -0.67
N TYR A 79 -12.86 -9.30 -0.36
CA TYR A 79 -14.31 -9.47 -0.29
C TYR A 79 -15.05 -8.87 -1.50
N SER A 80 -14.34 -8.14 -2.36
CA SER A 80 -14.85 -7.68 -3.66
C SER A 80 -13.71 -7.48 -4.63
N VAL A 81 -13.81 -8.08 -5.81
CA VAL A 81 -12.87 -7.88 -6.92
C VAL A 81 -13.69 -7.53 -8.16
N ARG A 82 -13.41 -6.37 -8.74
CA ARG A 82 -14.08 -5.89 -9.96
C ARG A 82 -13.03 -5.62 -11.02
N GLY A 83 -13.17 -6.28 -12.16
CA GLY A 83 -12.29 -6.14 -13.32
C GLY A 83 -12.76 -5.06 -14.29
N GLY A 84 -11.87 -4.70 -15.21
CA GLY A 84 -12.10 -3.70 -16.25
C GLY A 84 -10.78 -3.14 -16.78
N ARG A 85 -10.80 -1.92 -17.30
CA ARG A 85 -9.57 -1.15 -17.63
C ARG A 85 -8.70 -0.90 -16.39
N GLU A 86 -9.36 -0.78 -15.24
CA GLU A 86 -8.78 -0.64 -13.92
C GLU A 86 -9.36 -1.76 -13.06
N LYS A 87 -8.54 -2.35 -12.18
CA LYS A 87 -8.98 -3.43 -11.30
C LYS A 87 -9.17 -2.88 -9.90
N GLU A 88 -10.41 -2.89 -9.43
CA GLU A 88 -10.73 -2.54 -8.04
C GLU A 88 -10.69 -3.81 -7.19
N ILE A 89 -9.96 -3.74 -6.07
CA ILE A 89 -9.82 -4.85 -5.11
C ILE A 89 -10.10 -4.29 -3.72
N LYS A 90 -11.15 -4.76 -3.08
CA LYS A 90 -11.46 -4.43 -1.70
C LYS A 90 -11.06 -5.58 -0.77
N THR A 91 -10.23 -5.27 0.22
CA THR A 91 -9.57 -6.26 1.08
C THR A 91 -9.83 -5.95 2.54
N ARG A 92 -10.19 -6.96 3.32
CA ARG A 92 -10.20 -6.91 4.78
C ARG A 92 -8.82 -7.32 5.27
N MET A 93 -8.19 -6.52 6.11
CA MET A 93 -6.89 -6.85 6.68
C MET A 93 -6.93 -6.78 8.20
N LYS A 94 -6.17 -7.68 8.83
CA LYS A 94 -5.94 -7.66 10.27
C LYS A 94 -4.46 -7.83 10.55
N LEU A 95 -3.91 -6.91 11.33
CA LEU A 95 -2.50 -6.92 11.74
C LEU A 95 -2.39 -7.25 13.23
N SER A 96 -1.43 -8.09 13.61
CA SER A 96 -1.05 -8.30 15.00
C SER A 96 -0.04 -7.24 15.45
N VAL A 97 -0.41 -6.47 16.48
CA VAL A 97 0.43 -5.41 17.05
C VAL A 97 0.60 -5.67 18.54
N VAL A 98 1.67 -6.40 18.89
CA VAL A 98 2.14 -6.78 20.24
C VAL A 98 1.05 -7.37 21.16
N VAL A 99 0.11 -6.55 21.64
CA VAL A 99 -0.95 -6.92 22.61
C VAL A 99 -2.35 -6.89 21.98
N THR A 100 -2.52 -6.27 20.80
CA THR A 100 -3.83 -6.13 20.15
C THR A 100 -3.79 -6.54 18.68
N GLN A 101 -4.97 -6.65 18.08
CA GLN A 101 -5.14 -6.79 16.64
C GLN A 101 -5.82 -5.54 16.11
N MET A 102 -5.32 -5.02 14.99
CA MET A 102 -5.88 -3.87 14.30
C MET A 102 -6.53 -4.34 13.00
N GLU A 103 -7.82 -4.07 12.85
CA GLU A 103 -8.62 -4.44 11.69
C GLU A 103 -8.99 -3.21 10.86
N PHE A 104 -8.88 -3.34 9.54
CA PHE A 104 -9.22 -2.26 8.61
C PHE A 104 -9.59 -2.81 7.25
N PHE A 105 -10.34 -2.00 6.49
CA PHE A 105 -10.83 -2.34 5.17
C PHE A 105 -10.24 -1.37 4.16
N ILE A 106 -9.58 -1.90 3.13
CA ILE A 106 -8.91 -1.09 2.10
C ILE A 106 -9.63 -1.26 0.77
N ARG A 107 -9.77 -0.16 0.04
CA ARG A 107 -10.14 -0.12 -1.36
C ARG A 107 -8.88 0.19 -2.20
N HIS A 108 -8.40 -0.80 -2.93
CA HIS A 108 -7.31 -0.66 -3.88
C HIS A 108 -7.84 -0.45 -5.29
N VAL A 109 -7.15 0.37 -6.08
CA VAL A 109 -7.38 0.49 -7.52
C VAL A 109 -6.05 0.30 -8.25
N HIS A 110 -5.95 -0.76 -9.04
CA HIS A 110 -4.79 -1.04 -9.88
C HIS A 110 -5.02 -0.52 -11.30
N TYR A 111 -4.02 0.18 -11.82
CA TYR A 111 -3.99 0.82 -13.13
C TYR A 111 -2.87 0.19 -13.98
N PRO A 112 -3.11 -0.95 -14.66
CA PRO A 112 -2.07 -1.67 -15.41
C PRO A 112 -1.34 -0.78 -16.43
N SER A 113 -2.09 0.06 -17.15
CA SER A 113 -1.53 0.98 -18.16
C SER A 113 -0.60 2.05 -17.59
N LYS A 114 -0.62 2.27 -16.27
CA LYS A 114 0.18 3.27 -15.57
C LYS A 114 1.26 2.66 -14.67
N ASN A 115 1.34 1.32 -14.59
CA ASN A 115 2.18 0.61 -13.61
C ASN A 115 2.03 1.20 -12.20
N SER A 116 0.80 1.32 -11.74
CA SER A 116 0.50 2.00 -10.48
C SER A 116 -0.73 1.38 -9.81
N LEU A 117 -0.71 1.37 -8.49
CA LEU A 117 -1.85 1.06 -7.64
C LEU A 117 -2.01 2.23 -6.68
N THR A 118 -3.25 2.59 -6.34
CA THR A 118 -3.51 3.51 -5.23
C THR A 118 -4.51 2.88 -4.28
N TRP A 119 -4.55 3.36 -3.05
CA TRP A 119 -5.53 2.90 -2.07
C TRP A 119 -6.05 4.00 -1.17
N THR A 120 -7.23 3.76 -0.62
CA THR A 120 -7.83 4.46 0.52
C THR A 120 -8.43 3.42 1.46
N LEU A 121 -8.90 3.84 2.64
CA LEU A 121 -9.86 2.99 3.36
C LEU A 121 -11.13 2.79 2.52
N ASP A 122 -11.80 1.67 2.74
CA ASP A 122 -13.20 1.51 2.31
C ASP A 122 -14.09 2.21 3.33
N TYR A 123 -14.46 3.46 3.05
CA TYR A 123 -15.25 4.30 3.95
C TYR A 123 -16.70 3.82 4.15
N ASP A 124 -17.14 2.82 3.36
CA ASP A 124 -18.41 2.11 3.58
C ASP A 124 -18.32 1.10 4.75
N ARG A 125 -17.13 0.91 5.33
CA ARG A 125 -16.87 -0.03 6.42
C ARG A 125 -16.09 0.61 7.55
N LYS A 126 -16.39 0.19 8.79
CA LYS A 126 -15.69 0.66 9.99
C LYS A 126 -14.31 0.01 10.09
N SER A 127 -13.26 0.84 10.16
CA SER A 127 -11.88 0.42 10.41
C SER A 127 -11.42 0.92 11.79
N ASP A 128 -10.40 0.28 12.37
CA ASP A 128 -9.77 0.71 13.64
C ASP A 128 -8.84 1.93 13.48
N ILE A 129 -8.58 2.34 12.23
CA ILE A 129 -7.82 3.54 11.88
C ILE A 129 -8.75 4.61 11.31
N ASP A 130 -8.50 5.86 11.69
CA ASP A 130 -9.33 7.00 11.29
C ASP A 130 -9.25 7.25 9.77
N ASP A 131 -8.05 7.16 9.21
CA ASP A 131 -7.83 7.32 7.78
C ASP A 131 -6.46 6.79 7.30
N SER A 132 -6.40 6.36 6.03
CA SER A 132 -5.17 5.94 5.35
C SER A 132 -5.35 5.94 3.84
N CYS A 133 -4.35 6.45 3.12
CA CYS A 133 -4.28 6.38 1.66
C CYS A 133 -2.82 6.31 1.18
N GLY A 134 -2.59 5.78 -0.01
CA GLY A 134 -1.25 5.70 -0.60
C GLY A 134 -1.22 5.24 -2.05
N PHE A 135 0.00 4.96 -2.53
CA PHE A 135 0.34 4.47 -3.86
C PHE A 135 1.53 3.49 -3.81
#